data_AF-F2UBN9-F1
#
_entry.id   AF-F2UBN9-F1
#
_cell.length_a   1.000
_cell.length_b   1.000
_cell.length_c   1.000
_cell.angle_alpha   90.00
_cell.angle_beta   90.00
_cell.angle_gamma   90.00
#
_symmetry.space_group_name_H-M   'P 1'
#
loop_
_entity.id
_entity.type
_entity.pdbx_description
1 polymer ?
#
loop_
_entity_poly.entity_id
_entity_poly.type
_entity_poly.pdbx_seq_one_letter_code
_entity_poly.pdbx_strand_id
1 'polypeptide(L)'
;MVTTAKATTAVRAGGRRVAVKRPTELLAKKRAATAAAAEKKKKEKLKKKNKDTDENDPTRAGVRVLFKTVAIGSAIGVVLLAAVGAFLVYTGATLPDPKHVFHAATQAALDRLTVINIALGAAVITAVVFALKTYWRHQERKAREEQLNEQRRLEQAHRALQRDRKREQVEARKRRRELEQQDLINKGKLIAELDEKERQRQAEYEQQQKKLEEQLRKEAELERQIAAETRMHQYKTAALAQMQREEEMQRQAIRKGKVIPGYNPALDDYSSDDDSTNSDDDDDDDGEDRRAPVEIELNPQKRGFEIDMTTKLWWNIATLQANTLNLRMLCNRCATPFDASLSGVYESECSLAKRCSKCKAVQRARFRPQIVHEGNKCLGYVDTEECQVQDVPSVLFNGVCMGCSSHVEFKTPAVRARRCESTCFRCHQKLAVEIDVITTTFFTADGAKQRPPAPGSQMLEKGGPKRRNIIKSSHVISAGQPLPSQGACQHFRKSYKWFRFPCCGLAFPCPVCHEQSGCEGAIDGKHASRVICGKCSQEQSVDNKQCSNCSTKLTQKNVAGHWAGGSGTRDTSKLSNKERKKNQGVSRSGVKKTQSKKSQRVGQKGKANREDKKKHK
;
A
#
# COMPACT_ATOMS: atom_id res chain seq x y z
N MET A 1 0.49 67.16 -21.62
CA MET A 1 -0.68 66.26 -21.62
C MET A 1 -0.53 65.30 -20.45
N VAL A 2 -1.25 65.57 -19.36
CA VAL A 2 -2.35 64.74 -18.82
C VAL A 2 -1.81 63.41 -18.25
N THR A 3 -1.87 63.07 -16.97
CA THR A 3 -2.36 63.71 -15.73
C THR A 3 -1.82 62.91 -14.55
N THR A 4 -1.45 63.64 -13.51
CA THR A 4 -1.18 63.25 -12.12
C THR A 4 -2.35 62.54 -11.41
N ALA A 5 -2.09 61.75 -10.36
CA ALA A 5 -2.66 62.00 -9.02
C ALA A 5 -2.17 61.01 -7.94
N LYS A 6 -1.46 61.57 -6.95
CA LYS A 6 -1.38 61.08 -5.56
C LYS A 6 -2.70 61.39 -4.85
N ALA A 7 -3.13 60.52 -3.93
CA ALA A 7 -4.02 60.89 -2.81
C ALA A 7 -3.84 59.84 -1.69
N THR A 8 -3.10 60.13 -0.61
CA THR A 8 -3.53 60.77 0.65
C THR A 8 -4.68 60.06 1.38
N THR A 9 -4.30 59.50 2.53
CA THR A 9 -5.12 59.08 3.67
C THR A 9 -5.96 60.23 4.24
N ALA A 10 -7.23 59.97 4.52
CA ALA A 10 -8.02 60.74 5.47
C ALA A 10 -9.02 59.83 6.21
N VAL A 11 -8.92 59.89 7.54
CA VAL A 11 -9.85 59.31 8.52
C VAL A 11 -11.03 60.25 8.69
N ARG A 12 -12.28 59.78 8.59
CA ARG A 12 -13.36 60.19 9.51
C ARG A 12 -14.60 59.28 9.46
N ALA A 13 -15.16 59.14 10.65
CA ALA A 13 -16.29 58.31 11.04
C ALA A 13 -17.66 58.85 10.58
N GLY A 14 -18.65 57.96 10.53
CA GLY A 14 -20.08 58.31 10.63
C GLY A 14 -20.98 57.61 9.61
N GLY A 15 -21.52 56.44 9.95
CA GLY A 15 -22.51 55.73 9.11
C GLY A 15 -23.58 55.02 9.94
N ARG A 16 -24.83 55.50 9.85
CA ARG A 16 -26.05 54.96 10.47
C ARG A 16 -26.26 53.49 10.10
N ARG A 17 -26.55 52.65 11.11
CA ARG A 17 -26.95 51.24 10.92
C ARG A 17 -28.40 51.18 10.43
N VAL A 18 -28.61 50.84 9.15
CA VAL A 18 -29.86 50.22 8.68
C VAL A 18 -29.69 48.71 8.78
N ALA A 19 -30.50 48.07 9.62
CA ALA A 19 -30.43 46.64 9.91
C ALA A 19 -30.92 45.80 8.70
N VAL A 20 -30.02 45.51 7.77
CA VAL A 20 -30.25 44.46 6.76
C VAL A 20 -30.17 43.11 7.47
N LYS A 21 -31.32 42.48 7.72
CA LYS A 21 -31.39 41.12 8.29
C LYS A 21 -30.66 40.15 7.36
N ARG A 22 -29.75 39.37 7.93
CA ARG A 22 -28.86 38.47 7.20
C ARG A 22 -29.67 37.40 6.43
N PRO A 23 -29.24 37.01 5.21
CA PRO A 23 -29.94 36.02 4.35
C PRO A 23 -30.25 34.68 5.03
N THR A 24 -29.54 34.36 6.11
CA THR A 24 -29.67 33.13 6.89
C THR A 24 -30.96 33.08 7.73
N GLU A 25 -31.47 34.21 8.23
CA GLU A 25 -32.71 34.25 9.02
C GLU A 25 -33.97 34.05 8.15
N LEU A 26 -33.97 34.60 6.93
CA LEU A 26 -35.04 34.43 5.96
C LEU A 26 -35.15 32.97 5.47
N LEU A 27 -34.00 32.30 5.30
CA LEU A 27 -33.95 30.88 4.96
C LEU A 27 -34.41 29.98 6.12
N ALA A 28 -34.10 30.34 7.36
CA ALA A 28 -34.58 29.62 8.54
C ALA A 28 -36.10 29.72 8.70
N LYS A 29 -36.70 30.90 8.50
CA LYS A 29 -38.16 31.08 8.54
C LYS A 29 -38.88 30.33 7.42
N LYS A 30 -38.33 30.27 6.20
CA LYS A 30 -38.89 29.46 5.10
C LYS A 30 -38.82 27.96 5.39
N ARG A 31 -37.78 27.47 6.06
CA ARG A 31 -37.66 26.06 6.49
C ARG A 31 -38.63 25.71 7.61
N ALA A 32 -38.87 26.61 8.56
CA ALA A 32 -39.85 26.40 9.62
C ALA A 32 -41.30 26.34 9.07
N ALA A 33 -41.65 27.23 8.14
CA ALA A 33 -42.98 27.24 7.52
C ALA A 33 -43.26 25.98 6.68
N THR A 34 -42.24 25.46 5.96
CA THR A 34 -42.37 24.23 5.17
C THR A 34 -42.46 22.98 6.05
N ALA A 35 -41.78 22.94 7.20
CA ALA A 35 -41.93 21.88 8.18
C ALA A 35 -43.34 21.85 8.82
N ALA A 36 -43.89 23.01 9.18
CA ALA A 36 -45.24 23.11 9.74
C ALA A 36 -46.33 22.67 8.73
N ALA A 37 -46.19 23.04 7.45
CA ALA A 37 -47.10 22.60 6.40
C ALA A 37 -47.04 21.08 6.14
N ALA A 38 -45.85 20.47 6.24
CA ALA A 38 -45.67 19.03 6.11
C ALA A 38 -46.32 18.27 7.28
N GLU A 39 -46.25 18.80 8.50
CA GLU A 39 -46.87 18.20 9.68
C GLU A 39 -48.41 18.25 9.61
N LYS A 40 -48.97 19.36 9.11
CA LYS A 40 -50.42 19.51 8.91
C LYS A 40 -50.96 18.50 7.88
N LYS A 41 -50.27 18.32 6.74
CA LYS A 41 -50.59 17.27 5.75
C LYS A 41 -50.46 15.85 6.32
N LYS A 42 -49.53 15.62 7.24
CA LYS A 42 -49.37 14.32 7.91
C LYS A 42 -50.55 14.01 8.83
N LYS A 43 -51.01 15.00 9.61
CA LYS A 43 -52.20 14.87 10.50
C LYS A 43 -53.49 14.67 9.70
N GLU A 44 -53.64 15.35 8.57
CA GLU A 44 -54.80 15.21 7.68
C GLU A 44 -54.85 13.83 6.99
N LYS A 45 -53.69 13.31 6.54
CA LYS A 45 -53.58 11.93 6.04
C LYS A 45 -53.87 10.87 7.12
N LEU A 46 -53.50 11.14 8.37
CA LEU A 46 -53.79 10.22 9.48
C LEU A 46 -55.29 10.20 9.81
N LYS A 47 -55.96 11.36 9.78
CA LYS A 47 -57.42 11.44 9.95
C LYS A 47 -58.18 10.72 8.83
N LYS A 48 -57.74 10.87 7.57
CA LYS A 48 -58.38 10.18 6.43
C LYS A 48 -58.20 8.67 6.53
N LYS A 49 -57.01 8.20 6.93
CA LYS A 49 -56.72 6.78 7.12
C LYS A 49 -57.53 6.14 8.25
N ASN A 50 -57.81 6.87 9.33
CA ASN A 50 -58.66 6.36 10.42
C ASN A 50 -60.15 6.33 10.04
N LYS A 51 -60.61 7.22 9.15
CA LYS A 51 -61.99 7.21 8.62
C LYS A 51 -62.22 6.02 7.68
N ASP A 52 -61.24 5.70 6.84
CA ASP A 52 -61.31 4.58 5.89
C ASP A 52 -61.24 3.20 6.58
N THR A 53 -60.68 3.11 7.80
CA THR A 53 -60.62 1.86 8.59
C THR A 53 -61.92 1.55 9.35
N ASP A 54 -62.75 2.55 9.65
CA ASP A 54 -64.02 2.35 10.36
C ASP A 54 -65.16 1.91 9.42
N GLU A 55 -65.11 2.26 8.13
CA GLU A 55 -66.15 1.94 7.15
C GLU A 55 -66.05 0.53 6.54
N ASN A 56 -64.93 -0.18 6.72
CA ASN A 56 -64.63 -1.43 5.98
C ASN A 56 -64.27 -2.64 6.88
N ASP A 57 -64.70 -2.65 8.15
CA ASP A 57 -64.42 -3.76 9.07
C ASP A 57 -65.32 -4.99 8.78
N PRO A 58 -64.77 -6.10 8.22
CA PRO A 58 -65.55 -7.30 7.89
C PRO A 58 -66.03 -8.07 9.13
N THR A 59 -65.53 -7.74 10.32
CA THR A 59 -65.97 -8.37 11.58
C THR A 59 -67.41 -7.97 11.94
N ARG A 60 -67.80 -6.72 11.65
CA ARG A 60 -69.16 -6.22 11.91
C ARG A 60 -70.18 -6.78 10.89
N ALA A 61 -69.74 -7.08 9.67
CA ALA A 61 -70.56 -7.75 8.65
C ALA A 61 -70.79 -9.24 8.98
N GLY A 62 -69.75 -9.95 9.43
CA GLY A 62 -69.86 -11.36 9.85
C GLY A 62 -70.76 -11.57 11.06
N VAL A 63 -70.73 -10.67 12.05
CA VAL A 63 -71.61 -10.74 13.23
C VAL A 63 -73.08 -10.51 12.86
N ARG A 64 -73.39 -9.64 11.88
CA ARG A 64 -74.78 -9.46 11.40
C ARG A 64 -75.33 -10.68 10.64
N VAL A 65 -74.48 -11.41 9.93
CA VAL A 65 -74.87 -12.64 9.22
C VAL A 65 -75.09 -13.80 10.20
N LEU A 66 -74.28 -13.89 11.26
CA LEU A 66 -74.46 -14.84 12.36
C LEU A 66 -75.75 -14.56 13.16
N PHE A 67 -76.08 -13.31 13.46
CA PHE A 67 -77.34 -12.98 14.15
C PHE A 67 -78.58 -13.28 13.29
N LYS A 68 -78.52 -13.04 11.96
CA LYS A 68 -79.64 -13.38 11.06
C LYS A 68 -79.83 -14.89 10.89
N THR A 69 -78.77 -15.68 10.87
CA THR A 69 -78.86 -17.15 10.73
C THR A 69 -79.34 -17.83 12.00
N VAL A 70 -78.96 -17.33 13.18
CA VAL A 70 -79.48 -17.80 14.48
C VAL A 70 -80.96 -17.43 14.66
N ALA A 71 -81.38 -16.24 14.23
CA ALA A 71 -82.79 -15.82 14.29
C ALA A 71 -83.69 -16.65 13.36
N ILE A 72 -83.24 -16.99 12.15
CA ILE A 72 -83.99 -17.85 11.21
C ILE A 72 -84.07 -19.29 11.74
N GLY A 73 -82.98 -19.82 12.33
CA GLY A 73 -82.99 -21.13 12.95
C GLY A 73 -83.96 -21.25 14.14
N SER A 74 -84.05 -20.19 14.97
CA SER A 74 -85.02 -20.11 16.06
C SER A 74 -86.47 -20.06 15.56
N ALA A 75 -86.74 -19.35 14.46
CA ALA A 75 -88.10 -19.26 13.91
C ALA A 75 -88.57 -20.60 13.31
N ILE A 76 -87.68 -21.33 12.63
CA ILE A 76 -88.00 -22.65 12.06
C ILE A 76 -88.22 -23.70 13.16
N GLY A 77 -87.44 -23.63 14.25
CA GLY A 77 -87.62 -24.51 15.41
C GLY A 77 -88.97 -24.34 16.11
N VAL A 78 -89.46 -23.10 16.24
CA VAL A 78 -90.76 -22.79 16.85
C VAL A 78 -91.93 -23.23 15.94
N VAL A 79 -91.80 -23.08 14.61
CA VAL A 79 -92.83 -23.53 13.66
C VAL A 79 -92.92 -25.06 13.60
N LEU A 80 -91.79 -25.77 13.69
CA LEU A 80 -91.77 -27.23 13.75
C LEU A 80 -92.35 -27.78 15.07
N LEU A 81 -92.06 -27.13 16.20
CA LEU A 81 -92.67 -27.48 17.49
C LEU A 81 -94.18 -27.21 17.52
N ALA A 82 -94.65 -26.13 16.87
CA ALA A 82 -96.07 -25.86 16.72
C ALA A 82 -96.76 -26.86 15.77
N ALA A 83 -96.09 -27.30 14.69
CA ALA A 83 -96.62 -28.32 13.78
C ALA A 83 -96.70 -29.71 14.43
N VAL A 84 -95.72 -30.08 15.26
CA VAL A 84 -95.75 -31.33 16.03
C VAL A 84 -96.80 -31.26 17.14
N GLY A 85 -96.97 -30.11 17.79
CA GLY A 85 -98.06 -29.87 18.75
C GLY A 85 -99.44 -29.97 18.10
N ALA A 86 -99.63 -29.39 16.91
CA ALA A 86 -100.87 -29.47 16.15
C ALA A 86 -101.18 -30.91 15.68
N PHE A 87 -100.15 -31.68 15.29
CA PHE A 87 -100.30 -33.08 14.90
C PHE A 87 -100.68 -33.99 16.07
N LEU A 88 -100.18 -33.70 17.28
CA LEU A 88 -100.54 -34.42 18.51
C LEU A 88 -101.94 -34.05 19.03
N VAL A 89 -102.42 -32.83 18.78
CA VAL A 89 -103.80 -32.43 19.11
C VAL A 89 -104.82 -32.96 18.10
N TYR A 90 -104.46 -33.02 16.81
CA TYR A 90 -105.35 -33.52 15.75
C TYR A 90 -105.54 -35.05 15.78
N THR A 91 -104.63 -35.79 16.41
CA THR A 91 -104.71 -37.27 16.54
C THR A 91 -105.39 -37.73 17.85
N GLY A 92 -105.94 -36.79 18.64
CA GLY A 92 -106.58 -37.06 19.93
C GLY A 92 -108.06 -37.48 19.88
N ALA A 93 -108.64 -37.79 18.72
CA ALA A 93 -110.04 -38.21 18.64
C ALA A 93 -110.22 -39.52 17.84
N THR A 94 -110.58 -40.57 18.58
CA THR A 94 -111.29 -41.81 18.20
C THR A 94 -110.51 -43.07 17.76
N LEU A 95 -110.49 -44.04 18.70
CA LEU A 95 -110.63 -45.52 18.55
C LEU A 95 -109.42 -46.34 18.03
N PRO A 96 -109.43 -47.69 18.17
CA PRO A 96 -108.91 -48.46 19.31
C PRO A 96 -107.69 -49.35 18.96
N ASP A 97 -107.10 -49.99 19.97
CA ASP A 97 -105.96 -50.95 19.93
C ASP A 97 -105.94 -51.88 18.69
N PRO A 98 -104.75 -52.18 18.10
CA PRO A 98 -103.94 -53.25 18.70
C PRO A 98 -102.42 -53.01 18.74
N LYS A 99 -101.85 -53.49 19.84
CA LYS A 99 -100.43 -53.64 20.13
C LYS A 99 -99.74 -54.52 19.07
N HIS A 100 -98.53 -54.11 18.69
CA HIS A 100 -97.49 -54.79 17.87
C HIS A 100 -97.13 -54.25 16.48
N VAL A 101 -97.81 -53.25 15.92
CA VAL A 101 -97.33 -52.56 14.69
C VAL A 101 -96.78 -51.15 14.97
N PHE A 102 -97.18 -50.53 16.09
CA PHE A 102 -96.78 -49.16 16.42
C PHE A 102 -95.35 -49.01 16.97
N HIS A 103 -94.79 -50.05 17.60
CA HIS A 103 -93.44 -49.99 18.19
C HIS A 103 -92.33 -50.04 17.13
N ALA A 104 -92.52 -50.78 16.03
CA ALA A 104 -91.55 -50.86 14.95
C ALA A 104 -91.52 -49.58 14.10
N ALA A 105 -92.68 -48.97 13.87
CA ALA A 105 -92.79 -47.73 13.09
C ALA A 105 -92.22 -46.51 13.84
N THR A 106 -92.40 -46.42 15.16
CA THR A 106 -91.86 -45.33 15.99
C THR A 106 -90.35 -45.46 16.18
N GLN A 107 -89.82 -46.68 16.29
CA GLN A 107 -88.38 -46.94 16.42
C GLN A 107 -87.64 -46.69 15.10
N ALA A 108 -88.23 -47.05 13.96
CA ALA A 108 -87.69 -46.70 12.63
C ALA A 108 -87.70 -45.18 12.35
N ALA A 109 -88.68 -44.44 12.89
CA ALA A 109 -88.71 -42.98 12.79
C ALA A 109 -87.64 -42.32 13.66
N LEU A 110 -87.40 -42.83 14.87
CA LEU A 110 -86.34 -42.37 15.78
C LEU A 110 -84.94 -42.65 15.21
N ASP A 111 -84.71 -43.80 14.59
CA ASP A 111 -83.44 -44.11 13.91
C ASP A 111 -83.18 -43.20 12.71
N ARG A 112 -84.23 -42.82 11.95
CA ARG A 112 -84.09 -41.84 10.87
C ARG A 112 -83.79 -40.43 11.39
N LEU A 113 -84.41 -40.02 12.50
CA LEU A 113 -84.15 -38.73 13.14
C LEU A 113 -82.73 -38.64 13.74
N THR A 114 -82.21 -39.72 14.32
CA THR A 114 -80.83 -39.75 14.83
C THR A 114 -79.81 -39.65 13.69
N VAL A 115 -80.02 -40.36 12.57
CA VAL A 115 -79.17 -40.24 11.37
C VAL A 115 -79.19 -38.82 10.80
N ILE A 116 -80.36 -38.17 10.72
CA ILE A 116 -80.49 -36.78 10.27
C ILE A 116 -79.76 -35.83 11.23
N ASN A 117 -79.90 -36.00 12.54
CA ASN A 117 -79.22 -35.16 13.53
C ASN A 117 -77.69 -35.33 13.50
N ILE A 118 -77.19 -36.55 13.28
CA ILE A 118 -75.75 -36.81 13.10
C ILE A 118 -75.25 -36.15 11.80
N ALA A 119 -76.01 -36.24 10.70
CA ALA A 119 -75.66 -35.60 9.43
C ALA A 119 -75.63 -34.07 9.54
N LEU A 120 -76.62 -33.47 10.22
CA LEU A 120 -76.66 -32.03 10.52
C LEU A 120 -75.51 -31.61 11.43
N GLY A 121 -75.20 -32.39 12.47
CA GLY A 121 -74.05 -32.16 13.35
C GLY A 121 -72.72 -32.18 12.59
N ALA A 122 -72.52 -33.16 11.70
CA ALA A 122 -71.34 -33.25 10.85
C ALA A 122 -71.24 -32.06 9.86
N ALA A 123 -72.35 -31.60 9.30
CA ALA A 123 -72.39 -30.44 8.43
C ALA A 123 -72.03 -29.14 9.18
N VAL A 124 -72.50 -28.96 10.42
CA VAL A 124 -72.14 -27.80 11.26
C VAL A 124 -70.66 -27.84 11.64
N ILE A 125 -70.13 -29.00 12.05
CA ILE A 125 -68.71 -29.14 12.39
C ILE A 125 -67.82 -28.82 11.19
N THR A 126 -68.14 -29.33 10.00
CA THR A 126 -67.36 -29.05 8.78
C THR A 126 -67.40 -27.57 8.40
N ALA A 127 -68.55 -26.90 8.54
CA ALA A 127 -68.68 -25.45 8.33
C ALA A 127 -67.83 -24.65 9.33
N VAL A 128 -67.84 -25.01 10.62
CA VAL A 128 -67.02 -24.35 11.66
C VAL A 128 -65.52 -24.55 11.40
N VAL A 129 -65.10 -25.77 11.07
CA VAL A 129 -63.70 -26.07 10.73
C VAL A 129 -63.26 -25.28 9.49
N PHE A 130 -64.12 -25.15 8.47
CA PHE A 130 -63.85 -24.33 7.29
C PHE A 130 -63.71 -22.85 7.64
N ALA A 131 -64.60 -22.31 8.48
CA ALA A 131 -64.54 -20.91 8.94
C ALA A 131 -63.28 -20.63 9.77
N LEU A 132 -62.89 -21.53 10.67
CA LEU A 132 -61.65 -21.40 11.45
C LEU A 132 -60.42 -21.46 10.53
N LYS A 133 -60.42 -22.35 9.52
CA LYS A 133 -59.33 -22.47 8.54
C LYS A 133 -59.18 -21.22 7.66
N THR A 134 -60.29 -20.61 7.22
CA THR A 134 -60.26 -19.37 6.43
C THR A 134 -59.83 -18.18 7.29
N TYR A 135 -60.28 -18.12 8.55
CA TYR A 135 -59.83 -17.13 9.53
C TYR A 135 -58.33 -17.22 9.79
N TRP A 136 -57.80 -18.43 10.04
CA TRP A 136 -56.36 -18.65 10.24
C TRP A 136 -55.54 -18.27 9.00
N ARG A 137 -55.98 -18.65 7.79
CA ARG A 137 -55.33 -18.25 6.53
C ARG A 137 -55.38 -16.74 6.29
N HIS A 138 -56.42 -16.05 6.76
CA HIS A 138 -56.51 -14.60 6.68
C HIS A 138 -55.55 -13.92 7.67
N GLN A 139 -55.46 -14.43 8.91
CA GLN A 139 -54.46 -13.96 9.88
C GLN A 139 -53.03 -14.15 9.39
N GLU A 140 -52.72 -15.31 8.81
CA GLU A 140 -51.39 -15.58 8.26
C GLU A 140 -51.04 -14.65 7.07
N ARG A 141 -52.02 -14.30 6.23
CA ARG A 141 -51.83 -13.31 5.15
C ARG A 141 -51.54 -11.92 5.69
N LYS A 142 -52.28 -11.46 6.71
CA LYS A 142 -52.03 -10.16 7.36
C LYS A 142 -50.62 -10.11 7.98
N ALA A 143 -50.22 -11.15 8.70
CA ALA A 143 -48.87 -11.23 9.28
C ALA A 143 -47.76 -11.18 8.21
N ARG A 144 -47.94 -11.88 7.07
CA ARG A 144 -46.99 -11.83 5.94
C ARG A 144 -46.92 -10.45 5.28
N GLU A 145 -48.05 -9.76 5.14
CA GLU A 145 -48.10 -8.41 4.59
C GLU A 145 -47.42 -7.39 5.49
N GLU A 146 -47.58 -7.50 6.82
CA GLU A 146 -46.89 -6.68 7.80
C GLU A 146 -45.37 -6.90 7.74
N GLN A 147 -44.92 -8.15 7.70
CA GLN A 147 -43.50 -8.49 7.53
C GLN A 147 -42.92 -7.93 6.22
N LEU A 148 -43.66 -8.05 5.10
CA LEU A 148 -43.23 -7.48 3.82
C LEU A 148 -43.15 -5.94 3.87
N ASN A 149 -44.08 -5.29 4.57
CA ASN A 149 -44.07 -3.84 4.75
C ASN A 149 -42.91 -3.38 5.64
N GLU A 150 -42.59 -4.13 6.70
CA GLU A 150 -41.44 -3.87 7.56
C GLU A 150 -40.12 -4.04 6.78
N GLN A 151 -39.98 -5.11 5.99
CA GLN A 151 -38.83 -5.31 5.11
C GLN A 151 -38.66 -4.13 4.13
N ARG A 152 -39.75 -3.68 3.50
CA ARG A 152 -39.70 -2.51 2.61
C ARG A 152 -39.26 -1.23 3.33
N ARG A 153 -39.67 -1.02 4.59
CA ARG A 153 -39.21 0.13 5.40
C ARG A 153 -37.72 0.03 5.71
N LEU A 154 -37.24 -1.14 6.09
CA LEU A 154 -35.81 -1.37 6.36
C LEU A 154 -34.96 -1.17 5.10
N GLU A 155 -35.40 -1.66 3.94
CA GLU A 155 -34.72 -1.41 2.68
C GLU A 155 -34.66 0.08 2.32
N GLN A 156 -35.75 0.81 2.52
CA GLN A 156 -35.79 2.25 2.29
C GLN A 156 -34.83 3.00 3.24
N ALA A 157 -34.80 2.63 4.52
CA ALA A 157 -33.88 3.19 5.51
C ALA A 157 -32.43 2.91 5.14
N HIS A 158 -32.11 1.68 4.71
CA HIS A 158 -30.77 1.31 4.28
C HIS A 158 -30.34 2.10 3.03
N ARG A 159 -31.24 2.29 2.05
CA ARG A 159 -30.97 3.12 0.86
C ARG A 159 -30.75 4.59 1.23
N ALA A 160 -31.45 5.11 2.24
CA ALA A 160 -31.24 6.47 2.74
C ALA A 160 -29.84 6.61 3.37
N LEU A 161 -29.47 5.71 4.28
CA LEU A 161 -28.13 5.69 4.90
C LEU A 161 -27.00 5.57 3.86
N GLN A 162 -27.20 4.78 2.80
CA GLN A 162 -26.23 4.70 1.71
C GLN A 162 -26.08 6.03 0.95
N ARG A 163 -27.16 6.80 0.78
CA ARG A 163 -27.09 8.13 0.15
C ARG A 163 -26.38 9.12 1.06
N ASP A 164 -26.62 9.08 2.36
CA ASP A 164 -25.98 9.97 3.33
C ASP A 164 -24.48 9.67 3.44
N ARG A 165 -24.09 8.40 3.52
CA ARG A 165 -22.66 8.01 3.44
C ARG A 165 -21.97 8.48 2.16
N LYS A 166 -22.67 8.43 1.01
CA LYS A 166 -22.12 8.95 -0.26
C LYS A 166 -21.96 10.48 -0.22
N ARG A 167 -22.90 11.21 0.38
CA ARG A 167 -22.79 12.66 0.57
C ARG A 167 -21.62 13.03 1.48
N GLU A 168 -21.49 12.35 2.61
CA GLU A 168 -20.35 12.53 3.53
C GLU A 168 -19.01 12.22 2.84
N GLN A 169 -18.94 11.17 2.02
CA GLN A 169 -17.73 10.86 1.26
C GLN A 169 -17.38 11.95 0.23
N VAL A 170 -18.38 12.52 -0.45
CA VAL A 170 -18.18 13.63 -1.40
C VAL A 170 -17.71 14.88 -0.67
N GLU A 171 -18.33 15.22 0.46
CA GLU A 171 -17.91 16.36 1.28
C GLU A 171 -16.51 16.16 1.88
N ALA A 172 -16.18 14.96 2.34
CA ALA A 172 -14.85 14.64 2.85
C ALA A 172 -13.77 14.77 1.75
N ARG A 173 -14.08 14.37 0.52
CA ARG A 173 -13.21 14.59 -0.65
C ARG A 173 -13.04 16.07 -0.96
N LYS A 174 -14.11 16.87 -0.87
CA LYS A 174 -14.03 18.32 -1.06
C LYS A 174 -13.13 18.98 -0.01
N ARG A 175 -13.32 18.66 1.27
CA ARG A 175 -12.47 19.16 2.38
C ARG A 175 -11.00 18.78 2.22
N ARG A 176 -10.70 17.56 1.76
CA ARG A 176 -9.32 17.14 1.45
C ARG A 176 -8.69 18.00 0.36
N ARG A 177 -9.42 18.27 -0.73
CA ARG A 177 -8.93 19.15 -1.81
C ARG A 177 -8.70 20.57 -1.34
N GLU A 178 -9.57 21.11 -0.49
CA GLU A 178 -9.40 22.45 0.10
C GLU A 178 -8.15 22.52 0.98
N LEU A 179 -7.90 21.50 1.80
CA LEU A 179 -6.67 21.40 2.60
C LEU A 179 -5.41 21.24 1.73
N GLU A 180 -5.45 20.38 0.71
CA GLU A 180 -4.34 20.20 -0.24
C GLU A 180 -4.02 21.52 -0.98
N GLN A 181 -5.04 22.26 -1.39
CA GLN A 181 -4.86 23.57 -2.03
C GLN A 181 -4.24 24.58 -1.06
N GLN A 182 -4.65 24.56 0.21
CA GLN A 182 -4.09 25.44 1.23
C GLN A 182 -2.63 25.08 1.55
N ASP A 183 -2.30 23.80 1.59
CA ASP A 183 -0.92 23.32 1.74
C ASP A 183 -0.04 23.73 0.56
N LEU A 184 -0.56 23.68 -0.67
CA LEU A 184 0.16 24.15 -1.86
C LEU A 184 0.43 25.66 -1.79
N ILE A 185 -0.55 26.46 -1.35
CA ILE A 185 -0.37 27.91 -1.16
C ILE A 185 0.69 28.16 -0.07
N ASN A 186 0.65 27.44 1.03
CA ASN A 186 1.62 27.58 2.12
C ASN A 186 3.04 27.16 1.68
N LYS A 187 3.16 26.07 0.92
CA LYS A 187 4.44 25.66 0.31
C LYS A 187 4.97 26.70 -0.66
N GLY A 188 4.12 27.28 -1.51
CA GLY A 188 4.53 28.36 -2.42
C GLY A 188 5.07 29.58 -1.69
N LYS A 189 4.46 29.97 -0.55
CA LYS A 189 4.97 31.05 0.30
C LYS A 189 6.33 30.71 0.93
N LEU A 190 6.50 29.48 1.41
CA LEU A 190 7.77 29.04 2.00
C LEU A 190 8.90 29.03 0.97
N ILE A 191 8.61 28.57 -0.26
CA ILE A 191 9.59 28.59 -1.36
C ILE A 191 9.99 30.03 -1.69
N ALA A 192 9.02 30.95 -1.81
CA ALA A 192 9.34 32.36 -2.06
C ALA A 192 10.21 32.98 -0.95
N GLU A 193 9.96 32.64 0.32
CA GLU A 193 10.79 33.09 1.45
C GLU A 193 12.21 32.50 1.41
N LEU A 194 12.35 31.23 1.00
CA LEU A 194 13.65 30.58 0.84
C LEU A 194 14.44 31.20 -0.31
N ASP A 195 13.79 31.46 -1.45
CA ASP A 195 14.41 32.12 -2.61
C ASP A 195 14.91 33.52 -2.25
N GLU A 196 14.15 34.27 -1.44
CA GLU A 196 14.57 35.60 -0.98
C GLU A 196 15.79 35.52 -0.06
N LYS A 197 15.82 34.54 0.87
CA LYS A 197 16.99 34.28 1.74
C LYS A 197 18.20 33.82 0.95
N GLU A 198 18.03 33.04 -0.11
CA GLU A 198 19.13 32.62 -0.99
C GLU A 198 19.72 33.79 -1.76
N ARG A 199 18.89 34.69 -2.29
CA ARG A 199 19.37 35.93 -2.92
C ARG A 199 20.15 36.81 -1.95
N GLN A 200 19.70 36.90 -0.70
CA GLN A 200 20.44 37.64 0.34
C GLN A 200 21.81 37.01 0.62
N ARG A 201 21.88 35.68 0.78
CA ARG A 201 23.16 34.97 0.97
C ARG A 201 24.09 35.11 -0.23
N GLN A 202 23.57 35.06 -1.45
CA GLN A 202 24.35 35.28 -2.66
C GLN A 202 24.91 36.70 -2.71
N ALA A 203 24.09 37.72 -2.42
CA ALA A 203 24.54 39.10 -2.37
C ALA A 203 25.61 39.33 -1.27
N GLU A 204 25.46 38.70 -0.11
CA GLU A 204 26.47 38.74 0.96
C GLU A 204 27.78 38.09 0.52
N TYR A 205 27.71 36.94 -0.16
CA TYR A 205 28.88 36.24 -0.67
C TYR A 205 29.61 37.06 -1.75
N GLU A 206 28.89 37.66 -2.69
CA GLU A 206 29.47 38.57 -3.69
C GLU A 206 30.15 39.78 -3.04
N GLN A 207 29.58 40.33 -1.97
CA GLN A 207 30.22 41.40 -1.20
C GLN A 207 31.50 40.93 -0.50
N GLN A 208 31.52 39.70 0.02
CA GLN A 208 32.72 39.12 0.63
C GLN A 208 33.81 38.88 -0.42
N GLN A 209 33.46 38.37 -1.60
CA GLN A 209 34.41 38.17 -2.70
C GLN A 209 35.04 39.49 -3.14
N LYS A 210 34.24 40.56 -3.34
CA LYS A 210 34.77 41.88 -3.71
C LYS A 210 35.74 42.44 -2.66
N LYS A 211 35.46 42.22 -1.37
CA LYS A 211 36.37 42.63 -0.28
C LYS A 211 37.66 41.84 -0.29
N LEU A 212 37.60 40.53 -0.54
CA LEU A 212 38.78 39.67 -0.63
C LEU A 212 39.63 40.05 -1.85
N GLU A 213 39.02 40.28 -3.02
CA GLU A 213 39.73 40.76 -4.20
C GLU A 213 40.41 42.12 -3.96
N GLU A 214 39.76 43.03 -3.24
CA GLU A 214 40.38 44.30 -2.86
C GLU A 214 41.55 44.11 -1.89
N GLN A 215 41.45 43.16 -0.95
CA GLN A 215 42.56 42.81 -0.05
C GLN A 215 43.75 42.24 -0.82
N LEU A 216 43.52 41.28 -1.72
CA LEU A 216 44.56 40.68 -2.56
C LEU A 216 45.24 41.72 -3.46
N ARG A 217 44.49 42.69 -4.00
CA ARG A 217 45.09 43.81 -4.76
C ARG A 217 46.03 44.65 -3.91
N LYS A 218 45.65 44.94 -2.66
CA LYS A 218 46.50 45.71 -1.73
C LYS A 218 47.75 44.92 -1.32
N GLU A 219 47.62 43.61 -1.10
CA GLU A 219 48.74 42.73 -0.82
C GLU A 219 49.71 42.67 -2.00
N ALA A 220 49.22 42.50 -3.23
CA ALA A 220 50.05 42.51 -4.44
C ALA A 220 50.76 43.87 -4.67
N GLU A 221 50.11 45.00 -4.35
CA GLU A 221 50.76 46.31 -4.39
C GLU A 221 51.89 46.44 -3.35
N LEU A 222 51.68 45.93 -2.14
CA LEU A 222 52.68 45.92 -1.08
C LEU A 222 53.88 45.03 -1.47
N GLU A 223 53.64 43.85 -2.02
CA GLU A 223 54.69 42.95 -2.51
C GLU A 223 55.53 43.60 -3.60
N ARG A 224 54.91 44.33 -4.54
CA ARG A 224 55.64 45.11 -5.55
C ARG A 224 56.53 46.18 -4.93
N GLN A 225 56.08 46.84 -3.86
CA GLN A 225 56.90 47.82 -3.15
C GLN A 225 58.08 47.15 -2.44
N ILE A 226 57.86 46.05 -1.73
CA ILE A 226 58.91 45.28 -1.05
C ILE A 226 59.95 44.77 -2.07
N ALA A 227 59.50 44.26 -3.22
CA ALA A 227 60.38 43.80 -4.28
C ALA A 227 61.24 44.94 -4.87
N ALA A 228 60.67 46.14 -5.05
CA ALA A 228 61.41 47.31 -5.52
C ALA A 228 62.46 47.77 -4.49
N GLU A 229 62.11 47.82 -3.20
CA GLU A 229 63.05 48.13 -2.12
C GLU A 229 64.18 47.10 -2.03
N THR A 230 63.85 45.81 -2.18
CA THR A 230 64.84 44.73 -2.15
C THR A 230 65.81 44.82 -3.33
N ARG A 231 65.34 45.13 -4.54
CA ARG A 231 66.21 45.39 -5.71
C ARG A 231 67.15 46.59 -5.47
N MET A 232 66.63 47.67 -4.90
CA MET A 232 67.45 48.83 -4.55
C MET A 232 68.50 48.51 -3.48
N HIS A 233 68.17 47.66 -2.51
CA HIS A 233 69.11 47.20 -1.50
C HIS A 233 70.20 46.31 -2.11
N GLN A 234 69.83 45.36 -2.97
CA GLN A 234 70.77 44.51 -3.71
C GLN A 234 71.76 45.33 -4.54
N TYR A 235 71.28 46.33 -5.28
CA TYR A 235 72.15 47.23 -6.05
C TYR A 235 73.18 47.96 -5.16
N LYS A 236 72.73 48.51 -4.02
CA LYS A 236 73.62 49.16 -3.04
C LYS A 236 74.68 48.20 -2.50
N THR A 237 74.30 46.97 -2.15
CA THR A 237 75.24 45.95 -1.65
C THR A 237 76.24 45.51 -2.72
N ALA A 238 75.81 45.37 -3.98
CA ALA A 238 76.69 45.01 -5.09
C ALA A 238 77.71 46.12 -5.39
N ALA A 239 77.30 47.39 -5.35
CA ALA A 239 78.20 48.54 -5.52
C ALA A 239 79.25 48.61 -4.40
N LEU A 240 78.85 48.38 -3.14
CA LEU A 240 79.77 48.28 -2.01
C LEU A 240 80.80 47.15 -2.20
N ALA A 241 80.34 45.98 -2.64
CA ALA A 241 81.22 44.84 -2.92
C ALA A 241 82.17 45.10 -4.10
N GLN A 242 81.79 45.91 -5.09
CA GLN A 242 82.69 46.35 -6.17
C GLN A 242 83.78 47.27 -5.63
N MET A 243 83.43 48.28 -4.83
CA MET A 243 84.43 49.18 -4.24
C MET A 243 85.43 48.44 -3.33
N GLN A 244 84.95 47.46 -2.54
CA GLN A 244 85.82 46.64 -1.70
C GLN A 244 86.80 45.80 -2.54
N ARG A 245 86.36 45.25 -3.68
CA ARG A 245 87.22 44.51 -4.62
C ARG A 245 88.27 45.40 -5.27
N GLU A 246 87.91 46.63 -5.64
CA GLU A 246 88.87 47.61 -6.18
C GLU A 246 89.91 48.01 -5.13
N GLU A 247 89.50 48.22 -3.88
CA GLU A 247 90.41 48.51 -2.78
C GLU A 247 91.35 47.32 -2.50
N GLU A 248 90.84 46.09 -2.55
CA GLU A 248 91.63 44.88 -2.37
C GLU A 248 92.62 44.66 -3.54
N MET A 249 92.22 44.95 -4.78
CA MET A 249 93.11 44.96 -5.94
C MET A 249 94.21 46.02 -5.82
N GLN A 250 93.89 47.23 -5.34
CA GLN A 250 94.89 48.26 -5.07
C GLN A 250 95.87 47.82 -3.98
N ARG A 251 95.37 47.20 -2.90
CA ARG A 251 96.20 46.63 -1.83
C ARG A 251 97.11 45.51 -2.36
N GLN A 252 96.61 44.65 -3.26
CA GLN A 252 97.43 43.63 -3.92
C GLN A 252 98.47 44.21 -4.89
N ALA A 253 98.14 45.28 -5.61
CA ALA A 253 99.07 45.97 -6.52
C ALA A 253 100.25 46.59 -5.76
N ILE A 254 100.00 47.20 -4.59
CA ILE A 254 101.05 47.69 -3.69
C ILE A 254 101.93 46.53 -3.20
N ARG A 255 101.34 45.36 -2.95
CA ARG A 255 102.06 44.15 -2.50
C ARG A 255 102.95 43.52 -3.59
N LYS A 256 102.66 43.75 -4.88
CA LYS A 256 103.39 43.19 -6.04
C LYS A 256 104.58 44.03 -6.53
N GLY A 257 104.93 45.13 -5.87
CA GLY A 257 106.13 45.92 -6.16
C GLY A 257 107.44 45.28 -5.64
N LYS A 258 107.89 44.16 -6.22
CA LYS A 258 109.30 43.67 -6.17
C LYS A 258 109.58 42.65 -7.30
N VAL A 259 110.64 42.90 -8.09
CA VAL A 259 111.13 42.26 -9.36
C VAL A 259 111.52 40.77 -9.15
N ILE A 260 111.51 39.77 -10.08
CA ILE A 260 112.14 39.54 -11.43
C ILE A 260 111.45 38.31 -12.17
N PRO A 261 111.83 37.82 -13.38
CA PRO A 261 110.91 37.65 -14.52
C PRO A 261 110.79 36.19 -15.05
N GLY A 262 109.80 35.92 -15.91
CA GLY A 262 109.88 34.77 -16.82
C GLY A 262 108.55 34.09 -17.12
N TYR A 263 108.27 34.02 -18.42
CA TYR A 263 107.40 33.06 -19.11
C TYR A 263 105.88 33.37 -19.19
N ASN A 264 105.45 33.49 -20.45
CA ASN A 264 104.09 33.58 -21.03
C ASN A 264 103.81 32.19 -21.69
N PRO A 265 102.65 31.86 -22.30
CA PRO A 265 101.31 32.45 -22.34
C PRO A 265 100.17 31.39 -22.22
N ALA A 266 98.89 31.80 -22.21
CA ALA A 266 97.73 31.14 -22.85
C ALA A 266 96.44 31.72 -22.23
N LEU A 267 95.69 32.58 -22.93
CA LEU A 267 94.70 32.28 -23.97
C LEU A 267 93.34 31.86 -23.40
N ASP A 268 92.31 32.50 -23.96
CA ASP A 268 90.89 32.12 -24.02
C ASP A 268 90.02 32.59 -22.83
N ASP A 269 88.81 33.12 -22.99
CA ASP A 269 88.03 33.61 -24.13
C ASP A 269 86.84 34.38 -23.52
N TYR A 270 86.36 35.35 -24.26
CA TYR A 270 85.18 36.16 -23.99
C TYR A 270 83.93 35.31 -24.23
N SER A 271 83.03 35.16 -23.25
CA SER A 271 81.61 35.00 -23.59
C SER A 271 80.71 35.40 -22.43
N SER A 272 79.97 36.47 -22.69
CA SER A 272 78.79 36.92 -21.96
C SER A 272 77.60 36.30 -22.67
N ASP A 273 76.83 35.47 -21.97
CA ASP A 273 75.41 35.27 -22.29
C ASP A 273 74.62 35.12 -20.98
N ASP A 274 73.71 36.06 -20.84
CA ASP A 274 72.53 36.08 -19.98
C ASP A 274 71.53 35.08 -20.55
N ASP A 275 71.07 34.13 -19.74
CA ASP A 275 69.66 33.75 -19.81
C ASP A 275 69.18 33.24 -18.45
N SER A 276 68.53 34.14 -17.72
CA SER A 276 67.72 33.84 -16.56
C SER A 276 66.42 33.17 -17.00
N THR A 277 66.39 31.84 -17.00
CA THR A 277 65.12 31.10 -17.05
C THR A 277 64.62 30.85 -15.64
N ASN A 278 63.75 31.75 -15.18
CA ASN A 278 62.72 31.39 -14.22
C ASN A 278 61.83 30.34 -14.89
N SER A 279 61.86 29.11 -14.37
CA SER A 279 60.74 28.20 -14.56
C SER A 279 59.84 28.40 -13.35
N ASP A 280 58.86 29.28 -13.52
CA ASP A 280 57.63 29.27 -12.74
C ASP A 280 56.92 27.95 -13.08
N ASP A 281 57.20 26.89 -12.33
CA ASP A 281 56.25 25.79 -12.18
C ASP A 281 55.34 26.15 -11.01
N ASP A 282 54.36 27.01 -11.33
CA ASP A 282 53.09 27.08 -10.62
C ASP A 282 52.38 25.73 -10.81
N ASP A 283 52.76 24.74 -10.00
CA ASP A 283 51.84 23.66 -9.68
C ASP A 283 50.74 24.28 -8.80
N ASP A 284 49.73 24.83 -9.46
CA ASP A 284 48.37 24.87 -8.95
C ASP A 284 47.99 23.43 -8.55
N ASP A 285 48.36 22.99 -7.33
CA ASP A 285 47.71 21.87 -6.62
C ASP A 285 46.31 22.38 -6.28
N ASP A 286 45.46 22.35 -7.30
CA ASP A 286 44.04 22.30 -7.17
C ASP A 286 43.73 21.28 -6.09
N GLY A 287 43.20 21.79 -4.97
CA GLY A 287 42.79 21.01 -3.81
C GLY A 287 41.61 20.08 -4.12
N GLU A 288 41.75 19.19 -5.10
CA GLU A 288 40.98 17.97 -5.24
C GLU A 288 41.35 17.03 -4.09
N ASP A 289 40.81 17.35 -2.91
CA ASP A 289 40.28 16.41 -1.93
C ASP A 289 40.88 15.00 -2.07
N ARG A 290 42.15 14.82 -1.67
CA ARG A 290 42.92 13.57 -1.79
C ARG A 290 42.30 12.46 -0.92
N ARG A 291 41.15 11.94 -1.33
CA ARG A 291 40.42 10.86 -0.64
C ARG A 291 41.19 9.57 -0.85
N ALA A 292 41.67 8.99 0.24
CA ALA A 292 42.38 7.72 0.19
C ALA A 292 41.48 6.62 -0.42
N PRO A 293 41.98 5.87 -1.43
CA PRO A 293 41.22 4.78 -2.02
C PRO A 293 41.07 3.62 -1.02
N VAL A 294 39.96 2.88 -1.10
CA VAL A 294 39.74 1.66 -0.31
C VAL A 294 40.64 0.56 -0.86
N GLU A 295 41.44 -0.05 0.00
CA GLU A 295 42.24 -1.23 -0.37
C GLU A 295 41.33 -2.46 -0.54
N ILE A 296 41.46 -3.14 -1.68
CA ILE A 296 40.69 -4.34 -1.98
C ILE A 296 41.49 -5.57 -1.55
N GLU A 297 41.10 -6.16 -0.42
CA GLU A 297 41.64 -7.45 0.03
C GLU A 297 41.27 -8.56 -0.96
N LEU A 298 42.24 -9.28 -1.54
CA LEU A 298 41.94 -10.35 -2.51
C LEU A 298 41.31 -11.60 -1.86
N ASN A 299 41.64 -11.86 -0.59
CA ASN A 299 41.13 -12.98 0.20
C ASN A 299 40.57 -12.48 1.53
N PRO A 300 39.45 -11.73 1.51
CA PRO A 300 38.88 -11.18 2.72
C PRO A 300 38.35 -12.28 3.63
N GLN A 301 38.55 -12.13 4.93
CA GLN A 301 37.88 -13.00 5.91
C GLN A 301 36.36 -12.82 5.80
N LYS A 302 35.63 -13.94 5.77
CA LYS A 302 34.17 -13.95 5.67
C LYS A 302 33.55 -13.48 6.98
N ARG A 303 33.28 -12.18 7.08
CA ARG A 303 32.70 -11.56 8.28
C ARG A 303 31.55 -10.65 7.88
N GLY A 304 30.49 -10.63 8.68
CA GLY A 304 29.33 -9.78 8.44
C GLY A 304 28.44 -10.32 7.33
N PHE A 305 27.85 -9.42 6.54
CA PHE A 305 26.96 -9.79 5.44
C PHE A 305 27.73 -9.86 4.11
N GLU A 306 27.90 -11.06 3.58
CA GLU A 306 28.36 -11.30 2.19
C GLU A 306 27.22 -10.92 1.24
N ILE A 307 27.52 -10.08 0.26
CA ILE A 307 26.59 -9.65 -0.79
C ILE A 307 27.02 -10.33 -2.08
N ASP A 308 26.30 -11.37 -2.47
CA ASP A 308 26.51 -12.09 -3.71
C ASP A 308 25.56 -11.60 -4.79
N MET A 309 26.09 -11.46 -6.01
CA MET A 309 25.34 -11.01 -7.15
C MET A 309 25.44 -11.99 -8.32
N THR A 310 24.29 -12.47 -8.78
CA THR A 310 24.20 -13.14 -10.07
C THR A 310 23.97 -12.09 -11.14
N THR A 311 25.01 -11.79 -11.92
CA THR A 311 24.96 -10.83 -13.03
C THR A 311 25.00 -11.54 -14.38
N LYS A 312 24.48 -10.85 -15.39
CA LYS A 312 24.83 -11.09 -16.79
C LYS A 312 25.71 -9.93 -17.22
N LEU A 313 26.98 -10.22 -17.45
CA LEU A 313 27.93 -9.26 -18.01
C LEU A 313 27.73 -9.27 -19.52
N TRP A 314 27.28 -8.16 -20.07
CA TRP A 314 27.02 -7.99 -21.48
C TRP A 314 28.10 -7.07 -22.06
N TRP A 315 28.87 -7.60 -23.01
CA TRP A 315 29.87 -6.89 -23.82
C TRP A 315 31.04 -6.28 -23.03
N ASN A 316 32.24 -6.83 -23.28
CA ASN A 316 33.55 -6.21 -23.05
C ASN A 316 33.77 -5.57 -21.67
N ILE A 317 33.20 -6.11 -20.59
CA ILE A 317 33.56 -5.75 -19.21
C ILE A 317 34.53 -6.80 -18.68
N ALA A 318 35.74 -6.39 -18.28
CA ALA A 318 36.73 -7.28 -17.68
C ALA A 318 36.41 -7.52 -16.20
N THR A 319 36.24 -6.45 -15.43
CA THR A 319 35.95 -6.48 -14.00
C THR A 319 34.95 -5.39 -13.63
N LEU A 320 34.21 -5.61 -12.54
CA LEU A 320 33.30 -4.64 -11.92
C LEU A 320 33.64 -4.46 -10.44
N GLN A 321 33.58 -3.23 -9.96
CA GLN A 321 33.68 -2.86 -8.56
C GLN A 321 32.46 -2.03 -8.18
N ALA A 322 31.94 -2.21 -6.97
CA ALA A 322 30.91 -1.32 -6.44
C ALA A 322 31.53 0.06 -6.18
N ASN A 323 31.06 1.09 -6.87
CA ASN A 323 31.39 2.47 -6.55
C ASN A 323 30.59 2.92 -5.31
N THR A 324 29.27 2.78 -5.37
CA THR A 324 28.38 3.10 -4.26
C THR A 324 27.38 1.98 -4.06
N LEU A 325 27.31 1.47 -2.84
CA LEU A 325 26.38 0.43 -2.41
C LEU A 325 25.23 1.05 -1.62
N ASN A 326 24.02 1.04 -2.19
CA ASN A 326 22.82 1.51 -1.50
C ASN A 326 22.15 0.35 -0.77
N LEU A 327 21.90 0.52 0.52
CA LEU A 327 21.42 -0.50 1.45
C LEU A 327 20.18 -0.03 2.20
N ARG A 328 19.25 -0.96 2.40
CA ARG A 328 18.18 -0.87 3.39
C ARG A 328 18.64 -1.62 4.63
N MET A 329 18.82 -0.91 5.74
CA MET A 329 19.35 -1.44 7.00
C MET A 329 18.25 -1.48 8.07
N LEU A 330 18.39 -2.38 9.06
CA LEU A 330 17.50 -2.50 10.22
C LEU A 330 18.27 -2.29 11.53
N CYS A 331 17.64 -1.64 12.50
CA CYS A 331 18.16 -1.59 13.87
C CYS A 331 17.98 -2.92 14.61
N ASN A 332 19.02 -3.40 15.29
CA ASN A 332 18.95 -4.65 16.05
C ASN A 332 18.03 -4.55 17.28
N ARG A 333 17.94 -3.36 17.90
CA ARG A 333 17.13 -3.16 19.11
C ARG A 333 15.65 -2.92 18.87
N CYS A 334 15.30 -2.07 17.90
CA CYS A 334 13.92 -1.63 17.67
C CYS A 334 13.36 -1.99 16.28
N ALA A 335 14.15 -2.70 15.45
CA ALA A 335 13.78 -3.14 14.11
C ALA A 335 13.28 -2.00 13.19
N THR A 336 13.74 -0.76 13.43
CA THR A 336 13.40 0.39 12.60
C THR A 336 14.27 0.42 11.36
N PRO A 337 13.68 0.49 10.16
CA PRO A 337 14.45 0.57 8.92
C PRO A 337 15.06 1.96 8.72
N PHE A 338 16.24 2.00 8.10
CA PHE A 338 16.90 3.21 7.63
C PHE A 338 17.68 2.89 6.35
N ASP A 339 17.84 3.89 5.49
CA ASP A 339 18.63 3.76 4.25
C ASP A 339 20.07 4.24 4.51
N ALA A 340 21.03 3.58 3.87
CA ALA A 340 22.46 3.85 3.95
C ALA A 340 23.12 3.71 2.57
N SER A 341 24.12 4.55 2.31
CA SER A 341 24.96 4.48 1.11
C SER A 341 26.40 4.39 1.57
N LEU A 342 27.13 3.38 1.09
CA LEU A 342 28.54 3.15 1.43
C LEU A 342 29.37 3.16 0.15
N SER A 343 30.49 3.87 0.14
CA SER A 343 31.43 3.87 -0.99
C SER A 343 32.27 2.60 -0.98
N GLY A 344 32.52 2.04 -2.16
CA GLY A 344 33.53 1.00 -2.37
C GLY A 344 34.82 1.53 -3.01
N VAL A 345 34.96 2.85 -3.15
CA VAL A 345 36.13 3.52 -3.76
C VAL A 345 36.90 4.32 -2.73
N TYR A 346 36.22 5.05 -1.83
CA TYR A 346 36.85 5.97 -0.89
C TYR A 346 36.73 5.52 0.56
N GLU A 347 37.84 5.52 1.30
CA GLU A 347 37.93 5.02 2.67
C GLU A 347 37.09 5.84 3.66
N SER A 348 37.01 7.16 3.46
CA SER A 348 36.21 8.07 4.29
C SER A 348 34.70 7.78 4.24
N GLU A 349 34.23 7.22 3.12
CA GLU A 349 32.81 6.98 2.83
C GLU A 349 32.43 5.49 2.84
N CYS A 350 33.41 4.60 3.08
CA CYS A 350 33.17 3.16 3.16
C CYS A 350 32.50 2.73 4.47
N SER A 351 32.46 3.62 5.47
CA SER A 351 31.87 3.36 6.78
C SER A 351 30.86 4.43 7.19
N LEU A 352 29.84 3.99 7.92
CA LEU A 352 28.76 4.84 8.42
C LEU A 352 28.60 4.62 9.92
N ALA A 353 28.47 5.71 10.68
CA ALA A 353 28.03 5.69 12.07
C ALA A 353 26.83 6.61 12.25
N LYS A 354 25.66 6.06 12.63
CA LYS A 354 24.40 6.81 12.75
C LYS A 354 23.65 6.43 14.03
N ARG A 355 23.04 7.41 14.70
CA ARG A 355 22.15 7.14 15.85
C ARG A 355 20.75 6.76 15.37
N CYS A 356 20.21 5.66 15.89
CA CYS A 356 18.85 5.24 15.61
C CYS A 356 17.85 6.31 16.08
N SER A 357 16.89 6.69 15.23
CA SER A 357 15.89 7.71 15.55
C SER A 357 15.02 7.35 16.76
N LYS A 358 14.70 6.05 16.94
CA LYS A 358 13.80 5.56 18.00
C LYS A 358 14.51 5.16 19.30
N CYS A 359 15.53 4.29 19.22
CA CYS A 359 16.18 3.75 20.42
C CYS A 359 17.52 4.42 20.76
N LYS A 360 17.97 5.38 19.93
CA LYS A 360 19.23 6.13 20.08
C LYS A 360 20.52 5.29 20.09
N ALA A 361 20.45 3.98 19.90
CA ALA A 361 21.62 3.13 19.69
C ALA A 361 22.46 3.62 18.51
N VAL A 362 23.77 3.61 18.67
CA VAL A 362 24.72 3.94 17.60
C VAL A 362 24.85 2.72 16.71
N GLN A 363 24.49 2.89 15.44
CA GLN A 363 24.55 1.86 14.40
C GLN A 363 25.80 2.11 13.58
N ARG A 364 26.61 1.08 13.37
CA ARG A 364 27.80 1.16 12.51
C ARG A 364 27.72 0.14 11.40
N ALA A 365 28.11 0.54 10.20
CA ALA A 365 28.26 -0.35 9.05
C ALA A 365 29.53 0.02 8.29
N ARG A 366 30.29 -0.97 7.84
CA ARG A 366 31.49 -0.77 7.00
C ARG A 366 31.43 -1.72 5.82
N PHE A 367 31.65 -1.20 4.61
CA PHE A 367 31.69 -1.98 3.39
C PHE A 367 33.13 -2.33 3.03
N ARG A 368 33.38 -3.62 2.82
CA ARG A 368 34.63 -4.18 2.30
C ARG A 368 34.36 -4.65 0.86
N PRO A 369 34.67 -3.84 -0.16
CA PRO A 369 34.36 -4.15 -1.55
C PRO A 369 35.18 -5.35 -2.06
N GLN A 370 34.67 -6.00 -3.10
CA GLN A 370 35.35 -7.03 -3.88
C GLN A 370 35.21 -6.75 -5.37
N ILE A 371 36.16 -7.26 -6.15
CA ILE A 371 36.10 -7.21 -7.60
C ILE A 371 35.25 -8.37 -8.11
N VAL A 372 34.16 -8.02 -8.80
CA VAL A 372 33.27 -8.95 -9.47
C VAL A 372 33.78 -9.22 -10.88
N HIS A 373 33.88 -10.48 -11.23
CA HIS A 373 34.19 -10.96 -12.58
C HIS A 373 33.52 -12.34 -12.78
N GLU A 374 33.69 -12.99 -13.92
CA GLU A 374 33.00 -14.25 -14.21
C GLU A 374 33.25 -15.36 -13.16
N GLY A 375 34.44 -15.39 -12.58
CA GLY A 375 34.83 -16.33 -11.52
C GLY A 375 34.45 -15.92 -10.10
N ASN A 376 34.19 -14.63 -9.84
CA ASN A 376 33.83 -14.11 -8.51
C ASN A 376 32.54 -13.29 -8.57
N LYS A 377 31.51 -13.81 -7.90
CA LYS A 377 30.18 -13.20 -7.84
C LYS A 377 29.96 -12.35 -6.57
N CYS A 378 30.93 -12.34 -5.67
CA CYS A 378 30.86 -11.60 -4.42
C CYS A 378 31.15 -10.12 -4.69
N LEU A 379 30.18 -9.26 -4.39
CA LEU A 379 30.34 -7.80 -4.48
C LEU A 379 31.15 -7.24 -3.31
N GLY A 380 31.13 -7.94 -2.17
CA GLY A 380 31.84 -7.56 -0.97
C GLY A 380 31.10 -7.97 0.30
N TYR A 381 31.66 -7.53 1.43
CA TYR A 381 31.16 -7.82 2.77
C TYR A 381 30.74 -6.53 3.47
N VAL A 382 29.63 -6.56 4.21
CA VAL A 382 29.21 -5.45 5.06
C VAL A 382 29.32 -5.88 6.52
N ASP A 383 30.30 -5.34 7.21
CA ASP A 383 30.47 -5.49 8.64
C ASP A 383 29.47 -4.58 9.35
N THR A 384 28.66 -5.12 10.26
CA THR A 384 27.57 -4.38 10.90
C THR A 384 27.63 -4.51 12.42
N GLU A 385 27.45 -3.38 13.12
CA GLU A 385 27.29 -3.31 14.57
C GLU A 385 25.96 -2.63 14.89
N GLU A 386 25.15 -3.23 15.78
CA GLU A 386 23.82 -2.72 16.21
C GLU A 386 22.81 -2.47 15.06
N CYS A 387 23.15 -2.95 13.86
CA CYS A 387 22.29 -2.97 12.69
C CYS A 387 22.50 -4.23 11.85
N GLN A 388 21.63 -4.43 10.86
CA GLN A 388 21.64 -5.57 9.94
C GLN A 388 21.23 -5.13 8.54
N VAL A 389 21.81 -5.74 7.51
CA VAL A 389 21.41 -5.52 6.12
C VAL A 389 20.07 -6.22 5.87
N GLN A 390 19.03 -5.46 5.50
CA GLN A 390 17.73 -6.01 5.13
C GLN A 390 17.66 -6.30 3.62
N ASP A 391 18.10 -5.38 2.78
CA ASP A 391 18.05 -5.49 1.32
C ASP A 391 19.05 -4.53 0.66
N VAL A 392 19.37 -4.78 -0.61
CA VAL A 392 20.27 -3.98 -1.45
C VAL A 392 19.46 -3.42 -2.63
N PRO A 393 18.88 -2.21 -2.56
CA PRO A 393 18.04 -1.67 -3.64
C PRO A 393 18.79 -1.41 -4.96
N SER A 394 19.98 -0.82 -4.91
CA SER A 394 20.76 -0.46 -6.11
C SER A 394 22.26 -0.43 -5.84
N VAL A 395 23.05 -0.59 -6.90
CA VAL A 395 24.52 -0.54 -6.86
C VAL A 395 25.02 0.34 -7.99
N LEU A 396 25.86 1.33 -7.71
CA LEU A 396 26.61 2.06 -8.72
C LEU A 396 27.92 1.32 -8.99
N PHE A 397 28.30 1.16 -10.25
CA PHE A 397 29.48 0.37 -10.61
C PHE A 397 30.58 1.23 -11.24
N ASN A 398 31.81 0.84 -10.97
CA ASN A 398 32.97 1.15 -11.81
C ASN A 398 33.38 -0.14 -12.52
N GLY A 399 33.45 -0.10 -13.85
CA GLY A 399 33.87 -1.23 -14.66
C GLY A 399 35.19 -0.96 -15.35
N VAL A 400 35.90 -2.03 -15.71
CA VAL A 400 37.08 -1.95 -16.57
C VAL A 400 36.73 -2.45 -17.96
N CYS A 401 36.98 -1.63 -18.97
CA CYS A 401 36.74 -1.99 -20.36
C CYS A 401 37.73 -3.07 -20.82
N MET A 402 37.23 -4.18 -21.35
CA MET A 402 38.04 -5.30 -21.84
C MET A 402 38.85 -4.95 -23.10
N GLY A 403 38.39 -3.97 -23.89
CA GLY A 403 39.05 -3.58 -25.14
C GLY A 403 40.26 -2.66 -24.98
N CYS A 404 40.29 -1.83 -23.94
CA CYS A 404 41.35 -0.82 -23.75
C CYS A 404 41.79 -0.64 -22.29
N SER A 405 41.29 -1.47 -21.38
CA SER A 405 41.59 -1.47 -19.94
C SER A 405 41.32 -0.15 -19.22
N SER A 406 40.55 0.77 -19.82
CA SER A 406 40.17 2.03 -19.16
C SER A 406 39.08 1.79 -18.12
N HIS A 407 39.16 2.49 -17.00
CA HIS A 407 38.07 2.57 -16.02
C HIS A 407 36.88 3.34 -16.59
N VAL A 408 35.67 2.84 -16.31
CA VAL A 408 34.41 3.43 -16.76
C VAL A 408 33.44 3.44 -15.59
N GLU A 409 33.05 4.63 -15.18
CA GLU A 409 31.98 4.82 -14.20
C GLU A 409 30.61 4.70 -14.89
N PHE A 410 29.71 3.93 -14.28
CA PHE A 410 28.32 3.87 -14.71
C PHE A 410 27.55 5.04 -14.11
N LYS A 411 26.92 5.88 -14.94
CA LYS A 411 26.15 7.04 -14.47
C LYS A 411 24.82 6.69 -13.80
N THR A 412 24.27 5.52 -14.13
CA THR A 412 22.97 5.06 -13.61
C THR A 412 23.18 3.95 -12.59
N PRO A 413 22.61 4.04 -11.38
CA PRO A 413 22.63 2.93 -10.44
C PRO A 413 21.98 1.70 -11.06
N ALA A 414 22.69 0.58 -11.03
CA ALA A 414 22.18 -0.70 -11.48
C ALA A 414 21.13 -1.22 -10.48
N VAL A 415 20.01 -1.68 -11.03
CA VAL A 415 18.87 -2.24 -10.30
C VAL A 415 18.59 -3.63 -10.87
N ARG A 416 18.05 -4.53 -10.05
CA ARG A 416 17.69 -5.90 -10.48
C ARG A 416 16.77 -5.88 -11.71
N ALA A 417 17.00 -6.80 -12.64
CA ALA A 417 16.26 -6.99 -13.89
C ALA A 417 16.18 -5.74 -14.80
N ARG A 418 17.10 -4.79 -14.63
CA ARG A 418 17.28 -3.67 -15.55
C ARG A 418 18.71 -3.67 -16.03
N ARG A 419 18.87 -3.65 -17.35
CA ARG A 419 20.17 -3.47 -18.00
C ARG A 419 20.67 -2.05 -17.72
N CYS A 420 21.87 -1.95 -17.18
CA CYS A 420 22.60 -0.70 -17.03
C CYS A 420 23.69 -0.63 -18.11
N GLU A 421 23.74 0.47 -18.85
CA GLU A 421 24.65 0.65 -19.97
C GLU A 421 25.55 1.85 -19.74
N SER A 422 26.82 1.74 -20.16
CA SER A 422 27.77 2.84 -20.22
C SER A 422 28.61 2.69 -21.50
N THR A 423 29.27 3.76 -21.91
CA THR A 423 30.16 3.76 -23.07
C THR A 423 31.56 4.10 -22.60
N CYS A 424 32.54 3.30 -23.01
CA CYS A 424 33.94 3.60 -22.73
C CYS A 424 34.37 4.88 -23.45
N PHE A 425 34.92 5.85 -22.73
CA PHE A 425 35.38 7.11 -23.34
C PHE A 425 36.63 6.96 -24.21
N ARG A 426 37.45 5.92 -24.00
CA ARG A 426 38.70 5.73 -24.73
C ARG A 426 38.53 4.99 -26.06
N CYS A 427 37.68 3.95 -26.11
CA CYS A 427 37.48 3.14 -27.31
C CYS A 427 36.03 3.11 -27.82
N HIS A 428 35.12 3.87 -27.19
CA HIS A 428 33.70 3.97 -27.55
C HIS A 428 32.92 2.65 -27.55
N GLN A 429 33.47 1.58 -26.99
CA GLN A 429 32.75 0.31 -26.82
C GLN A 429 31.64 0.46 -25.78
N LYS A 430 30.49 -0.17 -26.06
CA LYS A 430 29.36 -0.23 -25.16
C LYS A 430 29.56 -1.32 -24.11
N LEU A 431 29.42 -0.96 -22.85
CA LEU A 431 29.51 -1.81 -21.69
C LEU A 431 28.12 -1.96 -21.10
N ALA A 432 27.70 -3.17 -20.76
CA ALA A 432 26.41 -3.37 -20.13
C ALA A 432 26.42 -4.44 -19.05
N VAL A 433 25.72 -4.16 -17.94
CA VAL A 433 25.55 -5.12 -16.86
C VAL A 433 24.07 -5.22 -16.51
N GLU A 434 23.60 -6.45 -16.33
CA GLU A 434 22.27 -6.71 -15.79
C GLU A 434 22.40 -7.53 -14.51
N ILE A 435 21.82 -7.03 -13.43
CA ILE A 435 21.75 -7.74 -12.15
C ILE A 435 20.51 -8.63 -12.19
N ASP A 436 20.66 -9.95 -12.10
CA ASP A 436 19.51 -10.85 -11.96
C ASP A 436 19.09 -10.94 -10.49
N VAL A 437 19.96 -11.48 -9.63
CA VAL A 437 19.64 -11.72 -8.21
C VAL A 437 20.76 -11.19 -7.33
N ILE A 438 20.38 -10.55 -6.23
CA ILE A 438 21.31 -10.21 -5.15
C ILE A 438 20.89 -11.03 -3.93
N THR A 439 21.84 -11.76 -3.36
CA THR A 439 21.65 -12.60 -2.18
C THR A 439 22.51 -12.07 -1.05
N THR A 440 21.98 -12.05 0.18
CA THR A 440 22.75 -11.71 1.37
C THR A 440 22.89 -12.93 2.28
N THR A 441 24.14 -13.22 2.66
CA THR A 441 24.49 -14.32 3.59
C THR A 441 25.21 -13.74 4.79
N PHE A 442 24.85 -14.16 6.00
CA PHE A 442 25.48 -13.68 7.24
C PHE A 442 26.55 -14.67 7.74
N PHE A 443 27.71 -14.13 8.09
CA PHE A 443 28.85 -14.84 8.70
C PHE A 443 29.21 -14.20 10.05
N THR A 444 29.56 -15.04 11.02
CA THR A 444 30.10 -14.58 12.31
C THR A 444 31.54 -14.08 12.17
N ALA A 445 32.10 -13.52 13.24
CA ALA A 445 33.50 -13.10 13.28
C ALA A 445 34.47 -14.26 12.94
N ASP A 446 34.11 -15.49 13.29
CA ASP A 446 34.91 -16.70 13.05
C ASP A 446 34.76 -17.29 11.64
N GLY A 447 34.02 -16.63 10.74
CA GLY A 447 33.80 -17.15 9.38
C GLY A 447 32.71 -18.21 9.26
N ALA A 448 32.00 -18.53 10.34
CA ALA A 448 30.93 -19.51 10.31
C ALA A 448 29.64 -18.91 9.74
N LYS A 449 29.03 -19.60 8.76
CA LYS A 449 27.73 -19.22 8.19
C LYS A 449 26.64 -19.44 9.23
N GLN A 450 25.94 -18.37 9.62
CA GLN A 450 24.89 -18.43 10.62
C GLN A 450 23.66 -17.61 10.23
N ARG A 451 22.57 -17.81 10.97
CA ARG A 451 21.38 -16.99 10.83
C ARG A 451 21.63 -15.63 11.50
N PRO A 452 21.30 -14.50 10.84
CA PRO A 452 21.39 -13.21 11.50
C PRO A 452 20.44 -13.17 12.71
N PRO A 453 20.86 -12.58 13.85
CA PRO A 453 20.02 -12.52 15.04
C PRO A 453 18.69 -11.81 14.75
N ALA A 454 17.59 -12.28 15.34
CA ALA A 454 16.29 -11.70 15.02
C ALA A 454 16.20 -10.23 15.49
N PRO A 455 15.92 -9.27 14.59
CA PRO A 455 15.85 -7.86 14.96
C PRO A 455 14.70 -7.60 15.93
N GLY A 456 14.96 -6.81 16.97
CA GLY A 456 13.97 -6.48 18.01
C GLY A 456 13.87 -7.47 19.17
N SER A 457 14.72 -8.51 19.22
CA SER A 457 14.66 -9.53 20.29
C SER A 457 15.17 -9.04 21.64
N GLN A 458 16.01 -8.00 21.68
CA GLN A 458 16.68 -7.52 22.90
C GLN A 458 15.85 -6.57 23.78
N MET A 459 14.57 -6.33 23.45
CA MET A 459 13.63 -5.57 24.30
C MET A 459 12.68 -6.45 25.12
N LEU A 460 12.89 -7.78 25.11
CA LEU A 460 12.19 -8.72 25.96
C LEU A 460 13.03 -8.97 27.21
N GLU A 461 13.05 -8.05 28.16
CA GLU A 461 13.10 -8.33 29.60
C GLU A 461 12.68 -7.04 30.33
N LYS A 462 11.73 -7.16 31.27
CA LYS A 462 11.10 -6.10 32.09
C LYS A 462 9.92 -5.34 31.44
N GLY A 463 8.73 -5.94 31.52
CA GLY A 463 7.48 -5.17 31.70
C GLY A 463 6.24 -5.63 30.94
N GLY A 464 5.51 -6.61 31.51
CA GLY A 464 4.04 -6.79 31.40
C GLY A 464 3.40 -7.10 30.02
N PRO A 465 2.18 -7.67 30.00
CA PRO A 465 1.49 -8.08 28.77
C PRO A 465 0.77 -6.90 28.12
N LYS A 466 1.52 -5.89 27.67
CA LYS A 466 1.00 -4.91 26.69
C LYS A 466 1.63 -5.23 25.36
N ARG A 467 0.85 -5.89 24.48
CA ARG A 467 1.18 -6.14 23.08
C ARG A 467 1.40 -4.80 22.36
N ARG A 468 2.62 -4.29 22.41
CA ARG A 468 3.07 -3.17 21.58
C ARG A 468 3.16 -3.72 20.15
N ASN A 469 2.52 -3.04 19.21
CA ASN A 469 2.62 -3.36 17.78
C ASN A 469 4.05 -3.15 17.30
N ILE A 470 4.93 -4.12 17.56
CA ILE A 470 6.19 -4.24 16.83
C ILE A 470 5.78 -4.40 15.36
N ILE A 471 6.22 -3.46 14.53
CA ILE A 471 5.98 -3.45 13.09
C ILE A 471 6.50 -4.79 12.55
N LYS A 472 5.58 -5.71 12.26
CA LYS A 472 5.87 -7.10 11.84
C LYS A 472 6.47 -7.21 10.42
N SER A 473 7.03 -6.12 9.88
CA SER A 473 7.49 -6.04 8.48
C SER A 473 8.99 -5.84 8.31
N SER A 474 9.77 -5.69 9.37
CA SER A 474 11.23 -5.60 9.28
C SER A 474 11.87 -6.97 9.45
N HIS A 475 12.15 -7.62 8.32
CA HIS A 475 12.88 -8.89 8.26
C HIS A 475 14.02 -8.79 7.25
N VAL A 476 15.11 -9.48 7.56
CA VAL A 476 16.28 -9.64 6.69
C VAL A 476 15.97 -10.71 5.64
N ILE A 477 16.09 -10.37 4.35
CA ILE A 477 15.79 -11.30 3.27
C ILE A 477 17.04 -12.14 2.99
N SER A 478 17.06 -13.38 3.47
CA SER A 478 18.15 -14.33 3.20
C SER A 478 17.65 -15.50 2.37
N ALA A 479 18.30 -15.78 1.24
CA ALA A 479 17.91 -16.88 0.36
C ALA A 479 17.97 -18.23 1.08
N GLY A 480 17.00 -19.11 0.79
CA GLY A 480 16.82 -20.41 1.44
C GLY A 480 16.00 -20.37 2.73
N GLN A 481 15.79 -19.19 3.34
CA GLN A 481 15.01 -19.06 4.58
C GLN A 481 13.57 -18.63 4.31
N PRO A 482 12.59 -19.04 5.13
CA PRO A 482 11.21 -18.58 5.00
C PRO A 482 11.05 -17.12 5.45
N LEU A 483 10.25 -16.36 4.71
CA LEU A 483 9.84 -15.00 5.09
C LEU A 483 8.91 -15.02 6.32
N PRO A 484 8.73 -13.89 7.02
CA PRO A 484 7.78 -13.78 8.12
C PRO A 484 6.38 -14.15 7.65
N SER A 485 5.69 -14.98 8.44
CA SER A 485 4.37 -15.54 8.07
C SER A 485 4.34 -16.13 6.65
N GLN A 486 5.46 -16.70 6.19
CA GLN A 486 5.65 -17.25 4.84
C GLN A 486 5.28 -16.25 3.73
N GLY A 487 5.49 -14.96 3.96
CA GLY A 487 5.19 -13.90 3.00
C GLY A 487 3.77 -13.34 3.06
N ALA A 488 2.90 -13.85 3.94
CA ALA A 488 1.53 -13.36 4.08
C ALA A 488 1.47 -12.00 4.81
N CYS A 489 0.50 -11.16 4.44
CA CYS A 489 0.22 -9.91 5.15
C CYS A 489 -1.24 -9.84 5.59
N GLN A 490 -1.60 -8.74 6.27
CA GLN A 490 -2.97 -8.51 6.72
C GLN A 490 -3.94 -8.31 5.56
N HIS A 491 -3.50 -7.70 4.45
CA HIS A 491 -4.31 -7.48 3.25
C HIS A 491 -4.53 -8.79 2.48
N PHE A 492 -3.49 -9.60 2.34
CA PHE A 492 -3.51 -10.86 1.60
C PHE A 492 -2.98 -12.01 2.47
N ARG A 493 -3.88 -12.56 3.29
CA ARG A 493 -3.54 -13.67 4.21
C ARG A 493 -3.12 -14.97 3.51
N LYS A 494 -3.40 -15.11 2.22
CA LYS A 494 -3.10 -16.29 1.39
C LYS A 494 -2.02 -16.03 0.33
N SER A 495 -1.40 -14.84 0.33
CA SER A 495 -0.26 -14.60 -0.54
C SER A 495 1.00 -15.10 0.16
N TYR A 496 1.59 -16.18 -0.32
CA TYR A 496 2.86 -16.69 0.19
C TYR A 496 4.05 -16.14 -0.59
N LYS A 497 4.05 -14.82 -0.83
CA LYS A 497 5.05 -14.12 -1.64
C LYS A 497 5.13 -12.66 -1.27
N TRP A 498 6.32 -12.09 -1.42
CA TRP A 498 6.53 -10.64 -1.47
C TRP A 498 6.76 -10.22 -2.92
N PHE A 499 6.57 -8.94 -3.18
CA PHE A 499 6.71 -8.29 -4.47
C PHE A 499 7.82 -7.25 -4.39
N ARG A 500 8.71 -7.24 -5.39
CA ARG A 500 9.69 -6.18 -5.55
C ARG A 500 9.20 -5.18 -6.58
N PHE A 501 9.19 -3.91 -6.19
CA PHE A 501 8.72 -2.83 -7.05
C PHE A 501 9.90 -2.09 -7.69
N PRO A 502 9.89 -1.87 -9.02
CA PRO A 502 11.00 -1.22 -9.71
C PRO A 502 11.15 0.27 -9.37
N CYS A 503 10.14 0.90 -8.77
CA CYS A 503 10.19 2.32 -8.39
C CYS A 503 11.12 2.62 -7.23
N CYS A 504 11.06 1.83 -6.16
CA CYS A 504 11.89 2.01 -4.96
C CYS A 504 12.96 0.91 -4.82
N GLY A 505 12.88 -0.15 -5.63
CA GLY A 505 13.78 -1.30 -5.54
C GLY A 505 13.53 -2.18 -4.32
N LEU A 506 12.60 -1.84 -3.42
CA LEU A 506 12.32 -2.58 -2.18
C LEU A 506 11.27 -3.68 -2.36
N ALA A 507 11.32 -4.67 -1.46
CA ALA A 507 10.35 -5.75 -1.39
C ALA A 507 9.25 -5.50 -0.35
N PHE A 508 7.99 -5.70 -0.74
CA PHE A 508 6.82 -5.58 0.13
C PHE A 508 5.91 -6.80 0.01
N PRO A 509 5.16 -7.17 1.06
CA PRO A 509 4.25 -8.32 0.99
C PRO A 509 3.15 -8.21 -0.07
N CYS A 510 2.69 -7.00 -0.37
CA CYS A 510 1.65 -6.77 -1.37
C CYS A 510 1.66 -5.32 -1.88
N PRO A 511 0.97 -5.03 -3.01
CA PRO A 511 0.85 -3.66 -3.53
C PRO A 511 0.24 -2.66 -2.53
N VAL A 512 -0.71 -3.10 -1.68
CA VAL A 512 -1.31 -2.23 -0.66
C VAL A 512 -0.30 -1.88 0.44
N CYS A 513 0.57 -2.83 0.84
CA CYS A 513 1.65 -2.54 1.78
C CYS A 513 2.67 -1.55 1.20
N HIS A 514 2.90 -1.61 -0.11
CA HIS A 514 3.79 -0.68 -0.81
C HIS A 514 3.18 0.72 -0.90
N GLU A 515 1.89 0.85 -1.21
CA GLU A 515 1.20 2.14 -1.17
C GLU A 515 1.23 2.77 0.23
N GLN A 516 1.04 1.95 1.27
CA GLN A 516 1.13 2.38 2.67
C GLN A 516 2.53 2.81 3.12
N SER A 517 3.59 2.46 2.38
CA SER A 517 4.94 2.93 2.69
C SER A 517 5.19 4.36 2.22
N GLY A 518 4.25 4.99 1.50
CA GLY A 518 4.38 6.36 0.99
C GLY A 518 5.30 6.48 -0.22
N CYS A 519 5.52 5.41 -0.98
CA CYS A 519 6.33 5.49 -2.19
C CYS A 519 5.53 6.16 -3.33
N GLU A 520 6.09 7.21 -3.94
CA GLU A 520 5.48 7.94 -5.07
C GLU A 520 5.12 6.99 -6.23
N GLY A 521 6.03 6.08 -6.58
CA GLY A 521 5.77 5.09 -7.64
C GLY A 521 4.65 4.09 -7.31
N ALA A 522 4.28 3.92 -6.04
CA ALA A 522 3.09 3.15 -5.66
C ALA A 522 1.80 3.89 -6.05
N ILE A 523 1.80 5.22 -5.86
CA ILE A 523 0.67 6.12 -6.18
C ILE A 523 0.44 6.16 -7.69
N ASP A 524 1.53 6.17 -8.47
CA ASP A 524 1.50 6.12 -9.94
C ASP A 524 1.05 4.75 -10.50
N GLY A 525 0.81 3.76 -9.64
CA GLY A 525 0.35 2.44 -10.05
C GLY A 525 1.42 1.56 -10.69
N LYS A 526 2.72 1.82 -10.45
CA LYS A 526 3.80 0.97 -10.97
C LYS A 526 3.68 -0.44 -10.39
N HIS A 527 3.58 -1.43 -11.27
CA HIS A 527 3.49 -2.83 -10.89
C HIS A 527 4.83 -3.44 -10.48
N ALA A 528 4.77 -4.54 -9.73
CA ALA A 528 5.96 -5.30 -9.38
C ALA A 528 6.52 -6.03 -10.60
N SER A 529 7.84 -6.07 -10.73
CA SER A 529 8.56 -6.82 -11.78
C SER A 529 9.00 -8.21 -11.29
N ARG A 530 9.27 -8.36 -9.99
CA ARG A 530 9.76 -9.60 -9.39
C ARG A 530 8.97 -10.01 -8.16
N VAL A 531 8.98 -11.30 -7.87
CA VAL A 531 8.38 -11.92 -6.69
C VAL A 531 9.43 -12.67 -5.88
N ILE A 532 9.33 -12.57 -4.56
CA ILE A 532 10.14 -13.32 -3.62
C ILE A 532 9.25 -14.40 -3.00
N CYS A 533 9.68 -15.67 -3.12
CA CYS A 533 8.93 -16.78 -2.56
C CYS A 533 8.89 -16.69 -1.03
N GLY A 534 7.70 -16.77 -0.44
CA GLY A 534 7.56 -16.69 1.01
C GLY A 534 8.12 -17.87 1.79
N LYS A 535 8.38 -19.02 1.14
CA LYS A 535 8.89 -20.22 1.83
C LYS A 535 10.40 -20.35 1.84
N CYS A 536 11.08 -19.90 0.78
CA CYS A 536 12.53 -20.06 0.64
C CYS A 536 13.23 -18.75 0.28
N SER A 537 12.52 -17.61 0.30
CA SER A 537 13.04 -16.29 -0.07
C SER A 537 13.74 -16.21 -1.42
N GLN A 538 13.45 -17.14 -2.33
CA GLN A 538 13.99 -17.12 -3.68
C GLN A 538 13.30 -16.03 -4.51
N GLU A 539 14.10 -15.11 -5.04
CA GLU A 539 13.66 -14.06 -5.93
C GLU A 539 13.60 -14.54 -7.39
N GLN A 540 12.55 -14.17 -8.12
CA GLN A 540 12.32 -14.55 -9.52
C GLN A 540 11.34 -13.60 -10.23
N SER A 541 11.19 -13.72 -11.56
CA SER A 541 10.21 -12.95 -12.33
C SER A 541 8.77 -13.21 -11.85
N VAL A 542 7.92 -12.18 -11.88
CA VAL A 542 6.48 -12.27 -11.58
C VAL A 542 5.76 -13.28 -12.48
N ASP A 543 6.27 -13.50 -13.71
CA ASP A 543 5.68 -14.42 -14.68
C ASP A 543 5.76 -15.89 -14.24
N ASN A 544 6.74 -16.21 -13.38
CA ASN A 544 6.94 -17.55 -12.87
C ASN A 544 5.81 -17.93 -11.91
N LYS A 545 5.01 -18.91 -12.33
CA LYS A 545 3.85 -19.40 -11.56
C LYS A 545 4.25 -20.25 -10.35
N GLN A 546 5.44 -20.83 -10.39
CA GLN A 546 6.00 -21.70 -9.35
C GLN A 546 7.40 -21.23 -9.01
N CYS A 547 7.80 -21.42 -7.75
CA CYS A 547 9.14 -21.10 -7.32
C CYS A 547 10.17 -22.05 -7.96
N SER A 548 11.23 -21.50 -8.56
CA SER A 548 12.33 -22.28 -9.14
C SER A 548 13.04 -23.19 -8.13
N ASN A 549 13.16 -22.76 -6.88
CA ASN A 549 13.87 -23.51 -5.83
C ASN A 549 12.97 -24.54 -5.11
N CYS A 550 11.81 -24.12 -4.58
CA CYS A 550 10.97 -24.99 -3.73
C CYS A 550 9.65 -25.46 -4.38
N SER A 551 9.51 -25.26 -5.70
CA SER A 551 8.33 -25.59 -6.54
C SER A 551 6.96 -25.08 -6.04
N THR A 552 6.95 -24.23 -5.01
CA THR A 552 5.70 -23.71 -4.42
C THR A 552 4.99 -22.78 -5.39
N LYS A 553 3.68 -22.97 -5.56
CA LYS A 553 2.83 -22.13 -6.43
C LYS A 553 2.75 -20.71 -5.87
N LEU A 554 3.26 -19.74 -6.62
CA LEU A 554 3.29 -18.32 -6.25
C LEU A 554 2.02 -17.58 -6.71
N THR A 555 1.34 -18.11 -7.72
CA THR A 555 0.11 -17.54 -8.25
C THR A 555 -0.98 -18.61 -8.20
N GLN A 556 -2.06 -18.33 -7.48
CA GLN A 556 -3.26 -19.13 -7.64
C GLN A 556 -3.83 -18.79 -9.02
N LYS A 557 -4.01 -19.80 -9.90
CA LYS A 557 -4.83 -19.60 -11.08
C LYS A 557 -6.20 -19.12 -10.58
N ASN A 558 -6.61 -17.92 -10.97
CA ASN A 558 -8.02 -17.56 -11.01
C ASN A 558 -8.66 -18.45 -12.07
N VAL A 559 -8.89 -19.71 -11.73
CA VAL A 559 -9.74 -20.57 -12.54
C VAL A 559 -11.12 -20.01 -12.33
N ALA A 560 -11.56 -19.13 -13.23
CA ALA A 560 -13.00 -18.97 -13.46
C ALA A 560 -13.49 -20.39 -13.70
N GLY A 561 -14.23 -20.95 -12.74
CA GLY A 561 -14.61 -22.35 -12.78
C GLY A 561 -15.50 -22.55 -14.00
N HIS A 562 -14.95 -23.09 -15.07
CA HIS A 562 -15.70 -23.70 -16.15
C HIS A 562 -15.56 -25.19 -16.00
N TRP A 563 -16.69 -25.89 -16.13
CA TRP A 563 -16.75 -27.33 -15.94
C TRP A 563 -16.07 -28.04 -17.11
N ALA A 564 -14.76 -28.26 -17.02
CA ALA A 564 -13.99 -29.03 -18.00
C ALA A 564 -14.17 -30.53 -17.71
N GLY A 565 -15.11 -31.18 -18.42
CA GLY A 565 -15.03 -32.61 -18.71
C GLY A 565 -14.89 -33.62 -17.56
N GLY A 566 -15.30 -33.29 -16.32
CA GLY A 566 -15.32 -34.25 -15.20
C GLY A 566 -14.16 -34.17 -14.21
N SER A 567 -13.13 -33.35 -14.48
CA SER A 567 -12.03 -33.07 -13.54
C SER A 567 -12.05 -31.66 -12.94
N GLY A 568 -13.04 -30.84 -13.30
CA GLY A 568 -13.21 -29.47 -12.79
C GLY A 568 -13.77 -29.38 -11.36
N THR A 569 -13.27 -28.43 -10.58
CA THR A 569 -13.69 -28.13 -9.21
C THR A 569 -15.18 -27.77 -9.12
N ARG A 570 -15.98 -28.54 -8.38
CA ARG A 570 -17.42 -28.29 -8.12
C ARG A 570 -17.65 -27.26 -6.99
N ASP A 571 -16.81 -26.24 -6.90
CA ASP A 571 -16.98 -25.15 -5.93
C ASP A 571 -17.95 -24.11 -6.50
N THR A 572 -19.17 -24.06 -5.97
CA THR A 572 -20.22 -23.12 -6.41
C THR A 572 -19.81 -21.65 -6.26
N SER A 573 -18.91 -21.33 -5.33
CA SER A 573 -18.36 -19.99 -5.12
C SER A 573 -17.38 -19.55 -6.22
N LYS A 574 -16.76 -20.50 -6.93
CA LYS A 574 -15.77 -20.24 -7.99
C LYS A 574 -16.34 -20.38 -9.40
N LEU A 575 -17.50 -21.03 -9.54
CA LEU A 575 -18.22 -21.15 -10.81
C LEU A 575 -18.91 -19.82 -11.19
N SER A 576 -18.84 -19.48 -12.49
CA SER A 576 -19.57 -18.33 -13.05
C SER A 576 -21.07 -18.41 -12.77
N ASN A 577 -21.74 -17.28 -12.54
CA ASN A 577 -23.20 -17.24 -12.39
C ASN A 577 -23.95 -17.68 -13.65
N LYS A 578 -23.31 -17.58 -14.82
CA LYS A 578 -23.86 -18.01 -16.11
C LYS A 578 -23.69 -19.52 -16.36
N GLU A 579 -22.95 -20.24 -15.51
CA GLU A 579 -22.71 -21.67 -15.66
C GLU A 579 -23.96 -22.48 -15.29
N ARG A 580 -24.59 -23.14 -16.28
CA ARG A 580 -25.84 -23.89 -16.10
C ARG A 580 -25.74 -24.96 -15.01
N LYS A 581 -24.53 -25.51 -14.81
CA LYS A 581 -24.25 -26.59 -13.86
C LYS A 581 -24.00 -26.10 -12.42
N LYS A 582 -23.88 -24.79 -12.17
CA LYS A 582 -23.57 -24.21 -10.84
C LYS A 582 -24.54 -24.65 -9.74
N ASN A 583 -25.83 -24.67 -10.04
CA ASN A 583 -26.88 -25.07 -9.08
C ASN A 583 -27.45 -26.47 -9.38
N GLN A 584 -26.85 -27.23 -10.31
CA GLN A 584 -27.39 -28.53 -10.71
C GLN A 584 -27.08 -29.59 -9.64
N GLY A 585 -28.13 -30.11 -9.00
CA GLY A 585 -28.03 -31.13 -7.95
C GLY A 585 -27.68 -30.60 -6.55
N VAL A 586 -27.77 -29.30 -6.32
CA VAL A 586 -27.51 -28.67 -5.02
C VAL A 586 -28.70 -27.78 -4.63
N SER A 587 -29.10 -27.76 -3.37
CA SER A 587 -30.16 -26.87 -2.84
C SER A 587 -29.68 -25.42 -2.77
N ARG A 588 -30.61 -24.48 -2.55
CA ARG A 588 -30.30 -23.06 -2.32
C ARG A 588 -29.40 -22.83 -1.08
N SER A 589 -29.32 -23.82 -0.19
CA SER A 589 -28.47 -23.89 1.00
C SER A 589 -27.16 -24.67 0.81
N GLY A 590 -26.80 -25.08 -0.41
CA GLY A 590 -25.52 -25.75 -0.68
C GLY A 590 -25.49 -27.26 -0.41
N VAL A 591 -26.63 -27.86 -0.02
CA VAL A 591 -26.73 -29.29 0.28
C VAL A 591 -26.95 -30.08 -1.01
N LYS A 592 -26.19 -31.17 -1.22
CA LYS A 592 -26.41 -32.07 -2.36
C LYS A 592 -27.83 -32.62 -2.29
N LYS A 593 -28.65 -32.37 -3.31
CA LYS A 593 -29.99 -32.94 -3.40
C LYS A 593 -29.86 -34.44 -3.60
N THR A 594 -30.53 -35.22 -2.76
CA THR A 594 -30.66 -36.67 -2.93
C THR A 594 -31.24 -36.97 -4.30
N GLN A 595 -30.48 -37.66 -5.14
CA GLN A 595 -31.00 -38.14 -6.41
C GLN A 595 -32.00 -39.26 -6.13
N SER A 596 -33.16 -39.19 -6.78
CA SER A 596 -34.20 -40.21 -6.68
C SER A 596 -33.68 -41.53 -7.24
N LYS A 597 -33.57 -42.57 -6.40
CA LYS A 597 -33.29 -43.96 -6.82
C LYS A 597 -34.47 -44.61 -7.54
N LYS A 598 -35.50 -43.85 -7.94
CA LYS A 598 -36.69 -44.37 -8.62
C LYS A 598 -36.33 -45.09 -9.92
N SER A 599 -35.34 -44.61 -10.68
CA SER A 599 -34.88 -45.31 -11.90
C SER A 599 -34.23 -46.67 -11.61
N GLN A 600 -33.56 -46.83 -10.47
CA GLN A 600 -33.00 -48.10 -10.01
C GLN A 600 -34.06 -49.04 -9.41
N ARG A 601 -35.15 -48.50 -8.85
CA ARG A 601 -36.20 -49.29 -8.20
C ARG A 601 -37.32 -49.73 -9.15
N VAL A 602 -37.74 -48.84 -10.06
CA VAL A 602 -38.93 -49.02 -10.90
C VAL A 602 -38.71 -48.68 -12.38
N GLY A 603 -37.49 -48.31 -12.79
CA GLY A 603 -37.14 -48.08 -14.20
C GLY A 603 -36.57 -49.32 -14.89
N GLN A 604 -36.12 -49.18 -16.15
CA GLN A 604 -35.54 -50.27 -16.95
C GLN A 604 -34.42 -51.03 -16.21
N LYS A 605 -33.55 -50.33 -15.48
CA LYS A 605 -32.52 -50.96 -14.63
C LYS A 605 -33.08 -51.76 -13.46
N GLY A 606 -34.20 -51.32 -12.88
CA GLY A 606 -34.90 -52.07 -11.84
C GLY A 606 -35.58 -53.34 -12.38
N LYS A 607 -36.09 -53.28 -13.62
CA LYS A 607 -36.63 -54.45 -14.33
C LYS A 607 -35.51 -55.46 -14.65
N ALA A 608 -34.40 -55.00 -15.23
CA ALA A 608 -33.23 -55.84 -15.51
C ALA A 608 -32.68 -56.53 -14.25
N ASN A 609 -32.52 -55.81 -13.13
CA ASN A 609 -32.06 -56.41 -11.87
C ASN A 609 -33.04 -57.44 -11.28
N ARG A 610 -34.35 -57.32 -11.55
CA ARG A 610 -35.33 -58.33 -11.14
C ARG A 610 -35.28 -59.56 -12.04
N GLU A 611 -35.02 -59.37 -13.33
CA GLU A 611 -34.84 -60.45 -14.30
C GLU A 611 -33.55 -61.23 -14.02
N ASP A 612 -32.44 -60.56 -13.72
CA ASP A 612 -31.18 -61.21 -13.33
C ASP A 612 -31.31 -61.98 -12.01
N LYS A 613 -32.03 -61.44 -11.02
CA LYS A 613 -32.33 -62.17 -9.78
C LYS A 613 -33.21 -63.40 -9.97
N LYS A 614 -34.02 -63.44 -11.03
CA LYS A 614 -34.80 -64.63 -11.40
C LYS A 614 -33.98 -65.68 -12.16
N LYS A 615 -32.84 -65.29 -12.75
CA LYS A 615 -31.93 -66.23 -13.43
C LYS A 615 -30.94 -66.91 -12.49
N HIS A 616 -30.70 -66.33 -11.31
CA HIS A 616 -29.83 -66.87 -10.26
C HIS A 616 -30.57 -67.54 -9.11
N LYS A 617 -31.86 -67.82 -9.29
CA LYS A 617 -32.69 -68.62 -8.41
C LYS A 617 -33.22 -69.79 -9.21
#